data_AF-A0AAD5QY97-F1
#
_entry.id   AF-A0AAD5QY97-F1
#
_cell.length_a   1.000
_cell.length_b   1.000
_cell.length_c   1.000
_cell.angle_alpha   90.00
_cell.angle_beta   90.00
_cell.angle_gamma   90.00
#
_symmetry.space_group_name_H-M   'P 1'
#
loop_
_entity.id
_entity.type
_entity.pdbx_description
1 polymer ?
#
loop_
_entity_poly.entity_id
_entity_poly.type
_entity_poly.pdbx_seq_one_letter_code
_entity_poly.pdbx_strand_id
1 'polypeptide(L)'
;MHAHDVVELFDLVRALCRKYEDRLVSILSQIVQLLCSDGDWLKLDVVYCLVTAIATKTGTAKGGVTSTTSLINVGDYYTSQVQGHLSGSVDDTPILKADAFKFVVTFRNQLSADVLVEVVQAANRVLTSRLPILQKYAAYALDKLLLVKQPNSTVSLLTASVVPVGSLLNNLVRSFDMDPKAQNSPYLIKAVLRCVAILDEETARYGSQIALKLSSLVEATIKTPADAVHTHFLFETMCVLIKKTESLPDGRLDAELMPLLEKIFGQDMPDLVPYALQITGVLLSSSLTRSPNVDPKYVSFLPYLLSKDLWARSANIPAALSVVETFLKRCPEVVMREHGALVMQHFSRLVGSKSLDQYGFQLANAILPVVEMTQGVNDPMSILLNSMFQRVQFSKTPKFMKHFVVFYLPICCCSRSRNACKVRRSDSGRNVSYALREGGRT
;
A
#
# COMPACT_ATOMS: atom_id res chain seq x y z
N MET A 1 33.12 15.26 -15.61
CA MET A 1 31.86 15.20 -16.36
C MET A 1 30.74 15.41 -15.36
N HIS A 2 29.97 16.49 -15.47
CA HIS A 2 28.91 16.75 -14.50
C HIS A 2 27.77 15.74 -14.70
N ALA A 3 27.09 15.32 -13.63
CA ALA A 3 26.02 14.32 -13.71
C ALA A 3 24.89 14.71 -14.68
N HIS A 4 24.74 16.01 -14.95
CA HIS A 4 23.83 16.57 -15.95
C HIS A 4 24.19 16.16 -17.39
N ASP A 5 25.47 16.22 -17.75
CA ASP A 5 25.97 15.92 -19.10
C ASP A 5 25.74 14.44 -19.47
N VAL A 6 25.80 13.55 -18.47
CA VAL A 6 25.60 12.10 -18.65
C VAL A 6 24.12 11.78 -18.96
N VAL A 7 23.19 12.49 -18.31
CA VAL A 7 21.75 12.31 -18.53
C VAL A 7 21.34 12.83 -19.91
N GLU A 8 21.86 14.00 -20.32
CA GLU A 8 21.59 14.54 -21.65
C GLU A 8 22.15 13.66 -22.77
N LEU A 9 23.35 13.10 -22.58
CA LEU A 9 23.93 12.14 -23.52
C LEU A 9 23.09 10.85 -23.61
N PHE A 10 22.61 10.32 -22.48
CA PHE A 10 21.75 9.15 -22.44
C PHE A 10 20.45 9.38 -23.23
N ASP A 11 19.78 10.51 -23.01
CA ASP A 11 18.54 10.85 -23.71
C ASP A 11 18.77 11.07 -25.21
N LEU A 12 19.90 11.68 -25.58
CA LEU A 12 20.31 11.83 -26.98
C LEU A 12 20.53 10.48 -27.65
N VAL A 13 21.33 9.59 -27.05
CA VAL A 13 21.60 8.25 -27.61
C VAL A 13 20.29 7.47 -27.76
N ARG A 14 19.43 7.51 -26.73
CA ARG A 14 18.12 6.86 -26.77
C ARG A 14 17.20 7.42 -27.87
N ALA A 15 17.18 8.74 -28.05
CA ALA A 15 16.40 9.38 -29.11
C ALA A 15 16.91 9.00 -30.51
N LEU A 16 18.24 8.92 -30.68
CA LEU A 16 18.87 8.52 -31.93
C LEU A 16 18.60 7.04 -32.25
N CYS A 17 18.72 6.14 -31.27
CA CYS A 17 18.42 4.71 -31.44
C CYS A 17 16.96 4.45 -31.86
N ARG A 18 16.01 5.28 -31.43
CA ARG A 18 14.60 5.19 -31.87
C ARG A 18 14.40 5.53 -33.35
N LYS A 19 15.27 6.35 -33.93
CA LYS A 19 15.12 6.84 -35.31
C LYS A 19 16.01 6.10 -36.32
N TYR A 20 17.19 5.63 -35.89
CA TYR A 20 18.19 5.00 -36.76
C TYR A 20 18.70 3.67 -36.18
N GLU A 21 17.78 2.82 -35.72
CA GLU A 21 18.06 1.59 -34.97
C GLU A 21 19.15 0.73 -35.64
N ASP A 22 18.97 0.29 -36.88
CA ASP A 22 19.89 -0.65 -37.55
C ASP A 22 21.34 -0.13 -37.65
N ARG A 23 21.52 1.15 -37.96
CA ARG A 23 22.85 1.74 -38.18
C ARG A 23 23.55 2.05 -36.86
N LEU A 24 22.82 2.57 -35.88
CA LEU A 24 23.40 2.99 -34.61
C LEU A 24 23.67 1.82 -33.68
N VAL A 25 22.81 0.80 -33.65
CA VAL A 25 23.04 -0.36 -32.77
C VAL A 25 24.33 -1.08 -33.14
N SER A 26 24.64 -1.24 -34.43
CA SER A 26 25.90 -1.85 -34.87
C SER A 26 27.12 -1.05 -34.40
N ILE A 27 27.14 0.28 -34.62
CA ILE A 27 28.24 1.16 -34.21
C ILE A 27 28.41 1.16 -32.69
N LEU A 28 27.31 1.32 -31.95
CA LEU A 28 27.35 1.36 -30.50
C LEU A 28 27.75 0.00 -29.90
N SER A 29 27.37 -1.11 -30.52
CA SER A 29 27.81 -2.45 -30.08
C SER A 29 29.33 -2.62 -30.21
N GLN A 30 29.93 -2.11 -31.30
CA GLN A 30 31.40 -2.11 -31.45
C GLN A 30 32.09 -1.25 -30.40
N ILE A 31 31.53 -0.07 -30.09
CA ILE A 31 32.04 0.80 -29.03
C ILE A 31 31.96 0.10 -27.67
N VAL A 32 30.83 -0.56 -27.37
CA VAL A 32 30.67 -1.34 -26.13
C VAL A 32 31.73 -2.42 -26.01
N GLN A 33 31.98 -3.19 -27.08
CA GLN A 33 33.02 -4.23 -27.07
C GLN A 33 34.42 -3.65 -26.81
N LEU A 34 34.75 -2.53 -27.45
CA LEU A 34 36.01 -1.82 -27.24
C LEU A 34 36.17 -1.36 -25.79
N LEU A 35 35.14 -0.72 -25.23
CA LEU A 35 35.16 -0.22 -23.85
C LEU A 35 35.25 -1.35 -22.82
N CYS A 36 34.59 -2.49 -23.07
CA CYS A 36 34.69 -3.67 -22.20
C CYS A 36 36.10 -4.27 -22.18
N SER A 37 36.81 -4.28 -23.31
CA SER A 37 38.15 -4.88 -23.41
C SER A 37 39.24 -4.14 -22.64
N ASP A 38 39.02 -2.86 -22.32
CA ASP A 38 40.00 -2.02 -21.65
C ASP A 38 40.09 -2.26 -20.13
N GLY A 39 39.05 -2.83 -19.53
CA GLY A 39 39.02 -3.18 -18.11
C GLY A 39 38.92 -2.00 -17.13
N ASP A 40 38.91 -0.76 -17.60
CA ASP A 40 38.70 0.43 -16.77
C ASP A 40 37.24 0.51 -16.28
N TRP A 41 37.06 0.56 -14.96
CA TRP A 41 35.74 0.61 -14.34
C TRP A 41 34.94 1.85 -14.75
N LEU A 42 35.58 2.99 -15.05
CA LEU A 42 34.86 4.17 -15.55
C LEU A 42 34.23 3.91 -16.91
N LYS A 43 34.95 3.18 -17.79
CA LYS A 43 34.43 2.81 -19.10
C LYS A 43 33.28 1.83 -18.98
N LEU A 44 33.33 0.91 -18.01
CA LEU A 44 32.24 -0.03 -17.73
C LEU A 44 30.95 0.66 -17.24
N ASP A 45 31.04 1.73 -16.45
CA ASP A 45 29.87 2.57 -16.10
C ASP A 45 29.23 3.18 -17.36
N VAL A 46 30.06 3.73 -18.26
CA VAL A 46 29.59 4.24 -19.56
C VAL A 46 28.93 3.12 -20.38
N VAL A 47 29.48 1.90 -20.35
CA VAL A 47 28.88 0.74 -21.03
C VAL A 47 27.49 0.43 -20.47
N TYR A 48 27.29 0.45 -19.15
CA TYR A 48 25.95 0.28 -18.55
C TYR A 48 24.95 1.31 -19.09
N CYS A 49 25.37 2.57 -19.15
CA CYS A 49 24.57 3.67 -19.68
C CYS A 49 24.18 3.42 -21.15
N LEU A 50 25.16 3.08 -22.00
CA LEU A 50 24.96 2.82 -23.43
C LEU A 50 24.07 1.60 -23.67
N VAL A 51 24.35 0.45 -23.04
CA VAL A 51 23.55 -0.77 -23.22
C VAL A 51 22.11 -0.53 -22.77
N THR A 52 21.91 0.18 -21.66
CA THR A 52 20.57 0.53 -21.19
C THR A 52 19.83 1.43 -22.19
N ALA A 53 20.52 2.43 -22.77
CA ALA A 53 19.94 3.32 -23.77
C ALA A 53 19.55 2.56 -25.05
N ILE A 54 20.41 1.67 -25.52
CA ILE A 54 20.21 0.92 -26.77
C ILE A 54 19.10 -0.12 -26.61
N ALA A 55 19.10 -0.88 -25.51
CA ALA A 55 18.15 -1.97 -25.31
C ALA A 55 16.71 -1.47 -25.04
N THR A 56 16.53 -0.21 -24.65
CA THR A 56 15.21 0.31 -24.23
C THR A 56 14.40 0.90 -25.39
N LYS A 57 13.32 0.21 -25.83
CA LYS A 57 12.33 0.81 -26.76
C LYS A 57 11.28 1.64 -26.03
N THR A 58 10.50 0.97 -25.19
CA THR A 58 9.40 1.57 -24.42
C THR A 58 9.45 1.13 -22.96
N GLY A 59 9.01 2.01 -22.06
CA GLY A 59 8.98 1.74 -20.64
C GLY A 59 8.46 2.95 -19.85
N THR A 60 8.14 2.72 -18.58
CA THR A 60 7.74 3.78 -17.65
C THR A 60 8.52 3.66 -16.35
N ALA A 61 8.66 4.75 -15.58
CA ALA A 61 9.35 4.69 -14.29
C ALA A 61 8.72 3.67 -13.32
N LYS A 62 7.38 3.52 -13.36
CA LYS A 62 6.64 2.56 -12.53
C LYS A 62 6.70 1.14 -13.07
N GLY A 63 6.55 0.97 -14.39
CA GLY A 63 6.51 -0.34 -15.04
C GLY A 63 7.88 -0.94 -15.33
N GLY A 64 8.96 -0.15 -15.37
CA GLY A 64 10.23 -0.58 -15.96
C GLY A 64 10.16 -0.58 -17.48
N VAL A 65 11.14 -1.21 -18.13
CA VAL A 65 11.09 -1.45 -19.58
C VAL A 65 9.95 -2.43 -19.88
N THR A 66 9.19 -2.14 -20.93
CA THR A 66 8.05 -2.95 -21.38
C THR A 66 8.32 -3.64 -22.72
N SER A 67 9.25 -3.10 -23.51
CA SER A 67 9.72 -3.70 -24.74
C SER A 67 11.18 -3.35 -24.96
N THR A 68 11.95 -4.35 -25.39
CA THR A 68 13.36 -4.22 -25.75
C THR A 68 13.56 -4.33 -27.24
N THR A 69 14.69 -3.83 -27.71
CA THR A 69 15.18 -4.07 -29.06
C THR A 69 15.53 -5.55 -29.25
N SER A 70 15.21 -6.13 -30.41
CA SER A 70 15.55 -7.52 -30.76
C SER A 70 17.05 -7.75 -30.96
N LEU A 71 17.82 -6.67 -31.13
CA LEU A 71 19.25 -6.70 -31.41
C LEU A 71 20.12 -6.86 -30.14
N ILE A 72 19.57 -6.65 -28.94
CA ILE A 72 20.30 -6.86 -27.68
C ILE A 72 19.50 -7.81 -26.79
N ASN A 73 20.11 -8.96 -26.49
CA ASN A 73 19.59 -9.86 -25.49
C ASN A 73 20.03 -9.41 -24.08
N VAL A 74 19.08 -8.90 -23.31
CA VAL A 74 19.30 -8.44 -21.92
C VAL A 74 19.78 -9.58 -21.02
N GLY A 75 19.29 -10.80 -21.23
CA GLY A 75 19.71 -11.97 -20.47
C GLY A 75 21.18 -12.32 -20.71
N ASP A 76 21.64 -12.28 -21.97
CA ASP A 76 23.03 -12.57 -22.32
C ASP A 76 23.98 -11.51 -21.73
N TYR A 77 23.58 -10.24 -21.76
CA TYR A 77 24.35 -9.17 -21.13
C TYR A 77 24.41 -9.33 -19.61
N TYR A 78 23.31 -9.77 -18.97
CA TYR A 78 23.32 -10.08 -17.55
C TYR A 78 24.37 -11.14 -17.21
N THR A 79 24.31 -12.29 -17.88
CA THR A 79 25.21 -13.42 -17.62
C THR A 79 26.68 -13.09 -17.90
N SER A 80 26.94 -12.31 -18.96
CA SER A 80 28.33 -12.00 -19.37
C SER A 80 29.01 -10.91 -18.55
N GLN A 81 28.27 -9.93 -18.02
CA GLN A 81 28.85 -8.74 -17.39
C GLN A 81 28.24 -8.47 -16.01
N VAL A 82 26.91 -8.36 -15.94
CA VAL A 82 26.21 -7.87 -14.73
C VAL A 82 26.34 -8.83 -13.55
N GLN A 83 26.24 -10.12 -13.82
CA GLN A 83 26.36 -11.18 -12.82
C GLN A 83 27.71 -11.14 -12.09
N GLY A 84 28.81 -10.88 -12.83
CA GLY A 84 30.15 -10.77 -12.25
C GLY A 84 30.26 -9.64 -11.22
N HIS A 85 29.71 -8.47 -11.54
CA HIS A 85 29.73 -7.31 -10.63
C HIS A 85 28.88 -7.54 -9.36
N LEU A 86 27.76 -8.27 -9.47
CA LEU A 86 26.90 -8.59 -8.33
C LEU A 86 27.41 -9.74 -7.46
N SER A 87 28.24 -10.63 -8.03
CA SER A 87 28.77 -11.81 -7.34
C SER A 87 30.07 -11.55 -6.56
N GLY A 88 30.85 -10.53 -6.96
CA GLY A 88 32.12 -10.16 -6.32
C GLY A 88 32.02 -9.71 -4.84
N SER A 89 33.18 -9.44 -4.24
CA SER A 89 33.31 -8.95 -2.85
C SER A 89 32.44 -7.72 -2.63
N VAL A 90 31.74 -7.63 -1.50
CA VAL A 90 30.64 -6.68 -1.24
C VAL A 90 31.02 -5.22 -1.46
N ASP A 91 32.22 -4.80 -1.04
CA ASP A 91 32.63 -3.39 -1.08
C ASP A 91 33.48 -3.01 -2.32
N ASP A 92 33.80 -3.98 -3.18
CA ASP A 92 34.59 -3.73 -4.40
C ASP A 92 33.74 -3.02 -5.46
N THR A 93 34.36 -2.21 -6.32
CA THR A 93 33.69 -1.56 -7.48
C THR A 93 32.27 -1.03 -7.19
N PRO A 94 32.09 -0.17 -6.15
CA PRO A 94 30.76 0.18 -5.64
C PRO A 94 29.87 0.86 -6.69
N ILE A 95 30.47 1.61 -7.62
CA ILE A 95 29.75 2.26 -8.72
C ILE A 95 29.16 1.19 -9.66
N LEU A 96 29.99 0.24 -10.12
CA LEU A 96 29.54 -0.85 -10.99
C LEU A 96 28.46 -1.73 -10.36
N LYS A 97 28.49 -1.94 -9.03
CA LYS A 97 27.38 -2.61 -8.33
C LYS A 97 26.09 -1.81 -8.36
N ALA A 98 26.17 -0.50 -8.15
CA ALA A 98 25.02 0.37 -8.23
C ALA A 98 24.42 0.36 -9.65
N ASP A 99 25.26 0.40 -10.68
CA ASP A 99 24.81 0.33 -12.08
C ASP A 99 24.27 -1.04 -12.45
N ALA A 100 24.84 -2.12 -11.92
CA ALA A 100 24.29 -3.46 -12.04
C ALA A 100 22.88 -3.56 -11.46
N PHE A 101 22.64 -3.05 -10.24
CA PHE A 101 21.28 -3.00 -9.66
C PHE A 101 20.33 -2.13 -10.49
N LYS A 102 20.78 -0.94 -10.94
CA LYS A 102 19.96 -0.06 -11.80
C LYS A 102 19.58 -0.75 -13.11
N PHE A 103 20.52 -1.48 -13.73
CA PHE A 103 20.27 -2.25 -14.94
C PHE A 103 19.21 -3.32 -14.70
N VAL A 104 19.39 -4.18 -13.70
CA VAL A 104 18.41 -5.24 -13.38
C VAL A 104 17.05 -4.64 -13.07
N VAL A 105 16.99 -3.57 -12.27
CA VAL A 105 15.73 -2.87 -12.00
C VAL A 105 15.10 -2.40 -13.31
N THR A 106 15.86 -1.76 -14.18
CA THR A 106 15.35 -1.23 -15.46
C THR A 106 14.70 -2.32 -16.32
N PHE A 107 15.34 -3.48 -16.42
CA PHE A 107 14.91 -4.60 -17.27
C PHE A 107 14.24 -5.76 -16.51
N ARG A 108 13.76 -5.54 -15.28
CA ARG A 108 13.23 -6.59 -14.40
C ARG A 108 12.08 -7.44 -14.97
N ASN A 109 11.34 -6.95 -15.96
CA ASN A 109 10.26 -7.72 -16.61
C ASN A 109 10.75 -8.53 -17.82
N GLN A 110 12.01 -8.35 -18.22
CA GLN A 110 12.65 -9.03 -19.34
C GLN A 110 13.59 -10.15 -18.88
N LEU A 111 13.87 -10.21 -17.59
CA LEU A 111 14.75 -11.21 -16.97
C LEU A 111 13.92 -12.39 -16.46
N SER A 112 14.55 -13.57 -16.44
CA SER A 112 13.92 -14.80 -15.91
C SER A 112 13.76 -14.72 -14.39
N ALA A 113 12.87 -15.54 -13.84
CA ALA A 113 12.66 -15.63 -12.40
C ALA A 113 13.95 -16.01 -11.64
N ASP A 114 14.73 -16.95 -12.19
CA ASP A 114 15.99 -17.41 -11.58
C ASP A 114 17.02 -16.28 -11.45
N VAL A 115 17.15 -15.46 -12.50
CA VAL A 115 18.00 -14.26 -12.46
C VAL A 115 17.53 -13.30 -11.37
N LEU A 116 16.23 -13.07 -11.24
CA LEU A 116 15.72 -12.15 -10.22
C LEU A 116 15.95 -12.69 -8.80
N VAL A 117 15.82 -14.01 -8.58
CA VAL A 117 16.15 -14.65 -7.30
C VAL A 117 17.63 -14.47 -6.98
N GLU A 118 18.51 -14.71 -7.94
CA GLU A 118 19.96 -14.51 -7.79
C GLU A 118 20.28 -13.05 -7.41
N VAL A 119 19.67 -12.07 -8.09
CA VAL A 119 19.89 -10.65 -7.79
C VAL A 119 19.37 -10.28 -6.40
N VAL A 120 18.25 -10.87 -5.94
CA VAL A 120 17.78 -10.68 -4.56
C VAL A 120 18.77 -11.24 -3.54
N GLN A 121 19.40 -12.38 -3.82
CA GLN A 121 20.47 -12.92 -2.97
C GLN A 121 21.71 -12.02 -2.97
N ALA A 122 22.08 -11.47 -4.14
CA ALA A 122 23.16 -10.48 -4.23
C ALA A 122 22.82 -9.19 -3.45
N ALA A 123 21.60 -8.67 -3.57
CA ALA A 123 21.12 -7.52 -2.79
C ALA A 123 21.22 -7.80 -1.29
N ASN A 124 20.83 -9.00 -0.84
CA ASN A 124 20.95 -9.40 0.56
C ASN A 124 22.40 -9.34 1.07
N ARG A 125 23.36 -9.82 0.27
CA ARG A 125 24.80 -9.70 0.59
C ARG A 125 25.24 -8.24 0.61
N VAL A 126 24.85 -7.43 -0.39
CA VAL A 126 25.26 -6.03 -0.49
C VAL A 126 24.70 -5.15 0.63
N LEU A 127 23.56 -5.51 1.23
CA LEU A 127 23.05 -4.83 2.43
C LEU A 127 24.02 -4.91 3.63
N THR A 128 24.99 -5.84 3.63
CA THR A 128 26.04 -5.93 4.65
C THR A 128 27.23 -4.99 4.39
N SER A 129 27.23 -4.26 3.26
CA SER A 129 28.30 -3.32 2.89
C SER A 129 28.52 -2.25 3.95
N ARG A 130 29.77 -1.80 4.11
CA ARG A 130 30.10 -0.62 4.92
C ARG A 130 29.72 0.69 4.27
N LEU A 131 29.34 0.67 2.99
CA LEU A 131 28.99 1.86 2.21
C LEU A 131 27.47 2.06 2.20
N PRO A 132 26.93 3.10 2.86
CA PRO A 132 25.48 3.32 2.94
C PRO A 132 24.81 3.51 1.57
N ILE A 133 25.55 3.99 0.57
CA ILE A 133 25.05 4.15 -0.79
C ILE A 133 24.72 2.80 -1.44
N LEU A 134 25.55 1.78 -1.23
CA LEU A 134 25.32 0.43 -1.76
C LEU A 134 24.09 -0.20 -1.12
N GLN A 135 23.92 -0.04 0.20
CA GLN A 135 22.73 -0.48 0.91
C GLN A 135 21.45 0.15 0.33
N LYS A 136 21.49 1.45 0.01
CA LYS A 136 20.35 2.16 -0.63
C LYS A 136 20.05 1.62 -2.04
N TYR A 137 21.07 1.31 -2.84
CA TYR A 137 20.86 0.70 -4.17
C TYR A 137 20.32 -0.73 -4.09
N ALA A 138 20.83 -1.54 -3.15
CA ALA A 138 20.28 -2.87 -2.87
C ALA A 138 18.80 -2.78 -2.43
N ALA A 139 18.48 -1.87 -1.50
CA ALA A 139 17.11 -1.63 -1.07
C ALA A 139 16.21 -1.11 -2.20
N TYR A 140 16.71 -0.21 -3.05
CA TYR A 140 16.00 0.23 -4.25
C TYR A 140 15.70 -0.93 -5.20
N ALA A 141 16.67 -1.83 -5.41
CA ALA A 141 16.45 -3.03 -6.20
C ALA A 141 15.34 -3.89 -5.56
N LEU A 142 15.43 -4.19 -4.27
CA LEU A 142 14.40 -4.97 -3.56
C LEU A 142 13.00 -4.33 -3.66
N ASP A 143 12.86 -3.01 -3.54
CA ASP A 143 11.57 -2.31 -3.72
C ASP A 143 10.94 -2.59 -5.09
N LYS A 144 11.75 -2.73 -6.15
CA LYS A 144 11.26 -2.94 -7.52
C LYS A 144 11.13 -4.40 -7.90
N LEU A 145 12.08 -5.25 -7.52
CA LEU A 145 12.09 -6.66 -7.89
C LEU A 145 10.97 -7.44 -7.21
N LEU A 146 10.70 -7.18 -5.93
CA LEU A 146 9.63 -7.84 -5.18
C LEU A 146 8.22 -7.37 -5.59
N LEU A 147 8.10 -6.41 -6.52
CA LEU A 147 6.84 -6.00 -7.14
C LEU A 147 6.58 -6.65 -8.50
N VAL A 148 7.56 -7.38 -9.04
CA VAL A 148 7.38 -8.08 -10.32
C VAL A 148 6.33 -9.15 -10.15
N LYS A 149 5.38 -9.20 -11.09
CA LYS A 149 4.28 -10.16 -11.10
C LYS A 149 4.50 -11.22 -12.16
N GLN A 150 3.89 -12.38 -11.96
CA GLN A 150 3.84 -13.39 -13.01
C GLN A 150 3.10 -12.85 -14.24
N PRO A 151 3.45 -13.30 -15.47
CA PRO A 151 2.78 -12.88 -16.69
C PRO A 151 1.26 -13.09 -16.60
N ASN A 152 0.47 -12.07 -16.93
CA ASN A 152 -1.00 -12.08 -16.90
C ASN A 152 -1.63 -12.42 -15.54
N SER A 153 -0.89 -12.27 -14.45
CA SER A 153 -1.36 -12.60 -13.09
C SER A 153 -1.23 -11.41 -12.14
N THR A 154 -2.06 -11.42 -11.09
CA THR A 154 -1.93 -10.50 -9.96
C THR A 154 -0.92 -11.00 -8.93
N VAL A 155 -0.48 -12.25 -9.04
CA VAL A 155 0.42 -12.94 -8.11
C VAL A 155 1.85 -12.46 -8.29
N SER A 156 2.53 -12.24 -7.17
CA SER A 156 3.95 -11.87 -7.15
C SER A 156 4.81 -12.99 -7.74
N LEU A 157 5.80 -12.63 -8.56
CA LEU A 157 6.75 -13.59 -9.11
C LEU A 157 7.68 -14.12 -8.01
N LEU A 158 8.09 -13.23 -7.08
CA LEU A 158 8.96 -13.55 -5.97
C LEU A 158 8.13 -13.63 -4.67
N THR A 159 8.29 -14.74 -3.96
CA THR A 159 7.58 -15.09 -2.71
C THR A 159 8.58 -15.50 -1.64
N ALA A 160 8.17 -15.54 -0.36
CA ALA A 160 9.04 -15.97 0.74
C ALA A 160 9.65 -17.37 0.56
N SER A 161 9.02 -18.25 -0.23
CA SER A 161 9.54 -19.58 -0.54
C SER A 161 10.80 -19.59 -1.41
N VAL A 162 11.08 -18.52 -2.15
CA VAL A 162 12.21 -18.45 -3.10
C VAL A 162 13.24 -17.38 -2.75
N VAL A 163 12.94 -16.48 -1.80
CA VAL A 163 13.88 -15.44 -1.35
C VAL A 163 14.09 -15.48 0.16
N PRO A 164 15.29 -15.15 0.67
CA PRO A 164 15.62 -15.27 2.09
C PRO A 164 15.06 -14.09 2.92
N VAL A 165 13.73 -14.01 3.08
CA VAL A 165 13.04 -12.85 3.70
C VAL A 165 13.56 -12.51 5.10
N GLY A 166 13.79 -13.51 5.95
CA GLY A 166 14.30 -13.28 7.31
C GLY A 166 15.68 -12.59 7.32
N SER A 167 16.59 -13.05 6.46
CA SER A 167 17.92 -12.43 6.32
C SER A 167 17.85 -11.03 5.72
N LEU A 168 17.00 -10.84 4.71
CA LEU A 168 16.75 -9.53 4.09
C LEU A 168 16.25 -8.52 5.12
N LEU A 169 15.24 -8.87 5.91
CA LEU A 169 14.69 -8.00 6.95
C LEU A 169 15.74 -7.66 8.00
N ASN A 170 16.51 -8.64 8.47
CA ASN A 170 17.56 -8.40 9.44
C ASN A 170 18.62 -7.40 8.92
N ASN A 171 19.09 -7.59 7.68
CA ASN A 171 20.08 -6.71 7.06
C ASN A 171 19.54 -5.31 6.73
N LEU A 172 18.27 -5.21 6.31
CA LEU A 172 17.59 -3.93 6.12
C LEU A 172 17.41 -3.16 7.43
N VAL A 173 16.98 -3.85 8.49
CA VAL A 173 16.84 -3.27 9.83
C VAL A 173 18.18 -2.76 10.35
N ARG A 174 19.24 -3.55 10.21
CA ARG A 174 20.60 -3.15 10.58
C ARG A 174 21.08 -1.93 9.79
N SER A 175 20.70 -1.81 8.52
CA SER A 175 21.10 -0.68 7.66
C SER A 175 20.59 0.67 8.19
N PHE A 176 19.47 0.71 8.92
CA PHE A 176 19.00 1.94 9.57
C PHE A 176 19.93 2.42 10.70
N ASP A 177 20.65 1.51 11.34
CA ASP A 177 21.49 1.79 12.50
C ASP A 177 22.95 2.12 12.13
N MET A 178 23.32 1.99 10.84
CA MET A 178 24.69 2.20 10.37
C MET A 178 25.04 3.67 10.08
N ASP A 179 24.06 4.51 9.77
CA ASP A 179 24.24 5.92 9.45
C ASP A 179 23.02 6.71 9.99
N PRO A 180 23.20 7.82 10.73
CA PRO A 180 22.09 8.69 11.12
C PRO A 180 21.21 9.11 9.93
N LYS A 181 21.79 9.31 8.74
CA LYS A 181 21.02 9.63 7.52
C LYS A 181 20.24 8.43 6.96
N ALA A 182 20.57 7.22 7.37
CA ALA A 182 19.85 6.01 6.97
C ALA A 182 18.55 5.83 7.77
N GLN A 183 18.47 6.34 9.01
CA GLN A 183 17.27 6.25 9.87
C GLN A 183 15.99 6.71 9.16
N ASN A 184 16.08 7.79 8.39
CA ASN A 184 14.96 8.37 7.65
C ASN A 184 14.97 8.00 6.15
N SER A 185 15.63 6.90 5.77
CA SER A 185 15.80 6.55 4.36
C SER A 185 14.49 6.01 3.75
N PRO A 186 13.93 6.65 2.70
CA PRO A 186 12.75 6.15 2.01
C PRO A 186 13.05 4.87 1.21
N TYR A 187 14.32 4.62 0.84
CA TYR A 187 14.71 3.42 0.11
C TYR A 187 14.65 2.17 0.99
N LEU A 188 15.21 2.27 2.21
CA LEU A 188 15.23 1.16 3.16
C LEU A 188 13.80 0.78 3.59
N ILE A 189 12.96 1.75 3.97
CA ILE A 189 11.62 1.43 4.45
C ILE A 189 10.71 0.86 3.35
N LYS A 190 10.87 1.30 2.10
CA LYS A 190 10.18 0.70 0.95
C LYS A 190 10.59 -0.76 0.74
N ALA A 191 11.88 -1.07 0.87
CA ALA A 191 12.37 -2.44 0.79
C ALA A 191 11.83 -3.30 1.94
N VAL A 192 11.79 -2.77 3.17
CA VAL A 192 11.17 -3.45 4.31
C VAL A 192 9.69 -3.72 4.05
N LEU A 193 8.92 -2.73 3.56
CA LEU A 193 7.52 -2.93 3.17
C LEU A 193 7.38 -4.09 2.19
N ARG A 194 8.24 -4.18 1.17
CA ARG A 194 8.17 -5.28 0.19
C ARG A 194 8.45 -6.64 0.82
N CYS A 195 9.43 -6.71 1.70
CA CYS A 195 9.73 -7.95 2.43
C CYS A 195 8.56 -8.34 3.34
N VAL A 196 7.99 -7.39 4.08
CA VAL A 196 6.79 -7.60 4.93
C VAL A 196 5.60 -8.07 4.09
N ALA A 197 5.38 -7.48 2.92
CA ALA A 197 4.28 -7.83 2.02
C ALA A 197 4.33 -9.28 1.49
N ILE A 198 5.49 -9.92 1.51
CA ILE A 198 5.67 -11.30 1.04
C ILE A 198 5.91 -12.31 2.18
N LEU A 199 5.82 -11.89 3.45
CA LEU A 199 5.96 -12.80 4.60
C LEU A 199 5.04 -14.02 4.44
N ASP A 200 5.62 -15.17 4.73
CA ASP A 200 4.92 -16.44 4.96
C ASP A 200 4.59 -16.62 6.45
N GLU A 201 3.96 -17.74 6.78
CA GLU A 201 3.54 -18.02 8.15
C GLU A 201 4.72 -18.10 9.12
N GLU A 202 5.86 -18.69 8.72
CA GLU A 202 7.02 -18.86 9.58
C GLU A 202 7.70 -17.53 9.90
N THR A 203 7.98 -16.74 8.87
CA THR A 203 8.63 -15.43 9.04
C THR A 203 7.71 -14.42 9.72
N ALA A 204 6.39 -14.53 9.54
CA ALA A 204 5.41 -13.69 10.23
C ALA A 204 5.38 -13.93 11.76
N ARG A 205 5.85 -15.08 12.27
CA ARG A 205 5.96 -15.31 13.73
C ARG A 205 6.92 -14.35 14.43
N TYR A 206 7.85 -13.73 13.70
CA TYR A 206 8.73 -12.67 14.21
C TYR A 206 8.07 -11.28 14.18
N GLY A 207 6.77 -11.19 13.90
CA GLY A 207 6.03 -9.94 13.75
C GLY A 207 6.18 -8.98 14.92
N SER A 208 6.20 -9.46 16.17
CA SER A 208 6.42 -8.62 17.36
C SER A 208 7.76 -7.88 17.32
N GLN A 209 8.85 -8.57 16.96
CA GLN A 209 10.18 -7.94 16.89
C GLN A 209 10.23 -6.87 15.78
N ILE A 210 9.59 -7.16 14.64
CA ILE A 210 9.49 -6.20 13.53
C ILE A 210 8.66 -4.99 13.98
N ALA A 211 7.53 -5.20 14.66
CA ALA A 211 6.66 -4.13 15.17
C ALA A 211 7.37 -3.22 16.17
N LEU A 212 8.16 -3.78 17.08
CA LEU A 212 8.99 -3.01 18.02
C LEU A 212 10.03 -2.15 17.29
N LYS A 213 10.74 -2.71 16.29
CA LYS A 213 11.69 -1.93 15.50
C LYS A 213 11.00 -0.81 14.72
N LEU A 214 9.88 -1.08 14.04
CA LEU A 214 9.13 -0.06 13.32
C LEU A 214 8.65 1.06 14.27
N SER A 215 8.19 0.70 15.46
CA SER A 215 7.82 1.68 16.49
C SER A 215 9.00 2.55 16.91
N SER A 216 10.19 1.97 17.11
CA SER A 216 11.41 2.73 17.42
C SER A 216 11.80 3.70 16.30
N LEU A 217 11.55 3.34 15.04
CA LEU A 217 11.79 4.24 13.90
C LEU A 217 10.80 5.41 13.91
N VAL A 218 9.52 5.20 14.26
CA VAL A 218 8.56 6.30 14.44
C VAL A 218 9.00 7.21 15.59
N GLU A 219 9.52 6.66 16.69
CA GLU A 219 10.06 7.50 17.77
C GLU A 219 11.26 8.35 17.32
N ALA A 220 12.08 7.84 16.41
CA ALA A 220 13.17 8.61 15.82
C ALA A 220 12.65 9.75 14.92
N THR A 221 11.58 9.51 14.13
CA THR A 221 10.97 10.56 13.28
C THR A 221 10.30 11.67 14.08
N ILE A 222 9.79 11.37 15.28
CA ILE A 222 9.26 12.37 16.22
C ILE A 222 10.38 13.30 16.73
N LYS A 223 11.56 12.74 17.00
CA LYS A 223 12.72 13.52 17.49
C LYS A 223 13.39 14.32 16.40
N THR A 224 13.46 13.76 15.20
CA THR A 224 14.12 14.37 14.03
C THR A 224 13.17 14.30 12.84
N PRO A 225 12.69 15.46 12.32
CA PRO A 225 11.78 15.48 11.19
C PRO A 225 12.29 14.60 10.04
N ALA A 226 11.50 13.61 9.68
CA ALA A 226 11.80 12.67 8.61
C ALA A 226 11.18 13.13 7.28
N ASP A 227 11.68 12.56 6.19
CA ASP A 227 11.07 12.70 4.88
C ASP A 227 9.63 12.15 4.88
N ALA A 228 8.69 12.89 4.28
CA ALA A 228 7.28 12.51 4.27
C ALA A 228 7.01 11.16 3.59
N VAL A 229 7.82 10.80 2.57
CA VAL A 229 7.73 9.49 1.92
C VAL A 229 8.19 8.40 2.89
N HIS A 230 9.29 8.60 3.61
CA HIS A 230 9.71 7.66 4.65
C HIS A 230 8.60 7.43 5.68
N THR A 231 8.04 8.49 6.27
CA THR A 231 6.97 8.40 7.28
C THR A 231 5.75 7.66 6.74
N HIS A 232 5.29 7.99 5.53
CA HIS A 232 4.16 7.30 4.91
C HIS A 232 4.39 5.79 4.76
N PHE A 233 5.55 5.40 4.21
CA PHE A 233 5.88 4.00 4.02
C PHE A 233 6.15 3.26 5.33
N LEU A 234 6.58 3.96 6.38
CA LEU A 234 6.77 3.39 7.72
C LEU A 234 5.44 2.93 8.32
N PHE A 235 4.43 3.81 8.33
CA PHE A 235 3.09 3.43 8.80
C PHE A 235 2.39 2.41 7.88
N GLU A 236 2.56 2.51 6.56
CA GLU A 236 2.05 1.48 5.64
C GLU A 236 2.66 0.10 5.94
N THR A 237 3.96 0.05 6.26
CA THR A 237 4.64 -1.19 6.66
C THR A 237 4.00 -1.80 7.90
N MET A 238 3.67 -0.99 8.90
CA MET A 238 3.00 -1.45 10.12
C MET A 238 1.58 -1.97 9.82
N CYS A 239 0.81 -1.28 8.98
CA CYS A 239 -0.50 -1.75 8.52
C CYS A 239 -0.42 -3.12 7.84
N VAL A 240 0.54 -3.31 6.93
CA VAL A 240 0.73 -4.58 6.22
C VAL A 240 1.20 -5.66 7.17
N LEU A 241 2.09 -5.34 8.12
CA LEU A 241 2.55 -6.29 9.13
C LEU A 241 1.38 -6.85 9.95
N ILE A 242 0.49 -6.00 10.46
CA ILE A 242 -0.68 -6.44 11.24
C ILE A 242 -1.56 -7.39 10.43
N LYS A 243 -1.80 -7.09 9.14
CA LYS A 243 -2.57 -7.98 8.26
C LYS A 243 -1.88 -9.31 8.00
N LYS A 244 -0.54 -9.31 7.93
CA LYS A 244 0.27 -10.51 7.71
C LYS A 244 0.33 -11.43 8.93
N THR A 245 0.22 -10.87 10.13
CA THR A 245 0.20 -11.64 11.38
C THR A 245 -1.21 -11.99 11.84
N GLU A 246 -2.27 -11.40 11.25
CA GLU A 246 -3.65 -11.52 11.70
C GLU A 246 -4.15 -12.97 11.83
N SER A 247 -3.73 -13.85 10.91
CA SER A 247 -4.12 -15.27 10.89
C SER A 247 -3.32 -16.15 11.87
N LEU A 248 -2.26 -15.63 12.48
CA LEU A 248 -1.45 -16.37 13.44
C LEU A 248 -2.13 -16.34 14.83
N PRO A 249 -2.13 -17.45 15.59
CA PRO A 249 -2.68 -17.48 16.95
C PRO A 249 -2.07 -16.41 17.87
N ASP A 250 -0.74 -16.27 17.82
CA ASP A 250 0.04 -15.32 18.62
C ASP A 250 0.39 -14.03 17.83
N GLY A 251 -0.23 -13.79 16.69
CA GLY A 251 0.09 -12.65 15.81
C GLY A 251 -0.50 -11.31 16.23
N ARG A 252 -0.87 -11.17 17.50
CA ARG A 252 -1.41 -9.91 18.07
C ARG A 252 -0.26 -8.94 18.28
N LEU A 253 -0.38 -7.75 17.70
CA LEU A 253 0.66 -6.70 17.79
C LEU A 253 0.21 -5.51 18.66
N ASP A 254 -0.89 -5.65 19.38
CA ASP A 254 -1.47 -4.60 20.21
C ASP A 254 -0.50 -4.16 21.31
N ALA A 255 0.22 -5.09 21.94
CA ALA A 255 1.12 -4.78 23.05
C ALA A 255 2.33 -3.94 22.60
N GLU A 256 2.84 -4.20 21.41
CA GLU A 256 3.99 -3.52 20.82
C GLU A 256 3.62 -2.15 20.27
N LEU A 257 2.41 -2.01 19.70
CA LEU A 257 2.03 -0.81 18.94
C LEU A 257 1.17 0.18 19.75
N MET A 258 0.36 -0.28 20.71
CA MET A 258 -0.54 0.60 21.46
C MET A 258 0.18 1.73 22.20
N PRO A 259 1.32 1.51 22.89
CA PRO A 259 2.02 2.60 23.58
C PRO A 259 2.44 3.75 22.65
N LEU A 260 2.81 3.42 21.41
CA LEU A 260 3.15 4.42 20.39
C LEU A 260 1.91 5.22 19.97
N LEU A 261 0.78 4.54 19.76
CA LEU A 261 -0.47 5.20 19.37
C LEU A 261 -0.97 6.14 20.47
N GLU A 262 -0.98 5.67 21.72
CA GLU A 262 -1.34 6.47 22.89
C GLU A 262 -0.45 7.71 23.03
N LYS A 263 0.85 7.57 22.79
CA LYS A 263 1.79 8.71 22.78
C LYS A 263 1.46 9.72 21.67
N ILE A 264 1.20 9.25 20.44
CA ILE A 264 0.85 10.12 19.30
C ILE A 264 -0.43 10.90 19.59
N PHE A 265 -1.46 10.23 20.12
CA PHE A 265 -2.73 10.85 20.47
C PHE A 265 -2.60 11.78 21.69
N GLY A 266 -1.92 11.34 22.75
CA GLY A 266 -1.75 12.09 23.98
C GLY A 266 -0.92 13.37 23.82
N GLN A 267 0.03 13.38 22.89
CA GLN A 267 0.82 14.57 22.53
C GLN A 267 0.19 15.37 21.38
N ASP A 268 -0.98 14.94 20.88
CA ASP A 268 -1.74 15.57 19.79
C ASP A 268 -0.88 15.93 18.56
N MET A 269 -0.12 14.96 18.05
CA MET A 269 0.80 15.18 16.91
C MET A 269 0.03 15.21 15.57
N PRO A 270 -0.27 16.39 14.99
CA PRO A 270 -1.27 16.50 13.92
C PRO A 270 -0.87 15.73 12.65
N ASP A 271 0.43 15.67 12.34
CA ASP A 271 0.94 15.00 11.14
C ASP A 271 0.93 13.46 11.26
N LEU A 272 0.89 12.93 12.48
CA LEU A 272 0.93 11.48 12.75
C LEU A 272 -0.43 10.91 13.15
N VAL A 273 -1.34 11.74 13.67
CA VAL A 273 -2.70 11.33 14.08
C VAL A 273 -3.46 10.58 12.97
N PRO A 274 -3.49 11.02 11.69
CA PRO A 274 -4.15 10.27 10.62
C PRO A 274 -3.61 8.84 10.46
N TYR A 275 -2.28 8.67 10.59
CA TYR A 275 -1.65 7.36 10.49
C TYR A 275 -1.91 6.49 11.71
N ALA A 276 -1.85 7.07 12.92
CA ALA A 276 -2.18 6.36 14.15
C ALA A 276 -3.64 5.86 14.14
N LEU A 277 -4.57 6.65 13.60
CA LEU A 277 -5.97 6.23 13.38
C LEU A 277 -6.07 5.05 12.39
N GLN A 278 -5.31 5.06 11.30
CA GLN A 278 -5.27 3.94 10.35
C GLN A 278 -4.78 2.65 11.02
N ILE A 279 -3.68 2.72 11.77
CA ILE A 279 -3.14 1.57 12.52
C ILE A 279 -4.17 1.06 13.53
N THR A 280 -4.81 1.96 14.27
CA THR A 280 -5.87 1.61 15.22
C THR A 280 -7.00 0.86 14.52
N GLY A 281 -7.42 1.31 13.33
CA GLY A 281 -8.45 0.65 12.53
C GLY A 281 -8.05 -0.76 12.08
N VAL A 282 -6.80 -0.95 11.64
CA VAL A 282 -6.30 -2.27 11.23
C VAL A 282 -6.18 -3.20 12.43
N LEU A 283 -5.68 -2.73 13.57
CA LEU A 283 -5.61 -3.52 14.82
C LEU A 283 -7.01 -3.91 15.31
N LEU A 284 -7.97 -2.99 15.31
CA LEU A 284 -9.37 -3.26 15.66
C LEU A 284 -9.97 -4.32 14.75
N SER A 285 -9.83 -4.16 13.42
CA SER A 285 -10.32 -5.14 12.45
C SER A 285 -9.71 -6.52 12.71
N SER A 286 -8.39 -6.57 12.93
CA SER A 286 -7.64 -7.78 13.24
C SER A 286 -8.12 -8.46 14.53
N SER A 287 -8.38 -7.67 15.57
CA SER A 287 -8.94 -8.16 16.85
C SER A 287 -10.33 -8.77 16.67
N LEU A 288 -11.17 -8.13 15.85
CA LEU A 288 -12.55 -8.59 15.59
C LEU A 288 -12.61 -9.83 14.69
N THR A 289 -11.58 -10.09 13.89
CA THR A 289 -11.44 -11.36 13.17
C THR A 289 -11.16 -12.52 14.13
N ARG A 290 -10.39 -12.27 15.20
CA ARG A 290 -10.02 -13.29 16.21
C ARG A 290 -11.09 -13.51 17.28
N SER A 291 -11.86 -12.48 17.62
CA SER A 291 -12.89 -12.52 18.65
C SER A 291 -14.15 -11.81 18.16
N PRO A 292 -15.35 -12.39 18.37
CA PRO A 292 -16.60 -11.70 18.06
C PRO A 292 -16.84 -10.49 18.97
N ASN A 293 -16.30 -10.52 20.19
CA ASN A 293 -16.42 -9.43 21.15
C ASN A 293 -15.29 -8.42 20.95
N VAL A 294 -15.65 -7.13 20.95
CA VAL A 294 -14.69 -6.02 20.89
C VAL A 294 -13.91 -5.93 22.20
N ASP A 295 -12.59 -5.73 22.09
CA ASP A 295 -11.72 -5.54 23.26
C ASP A 295 -12.06 -4.19 23.94
N PRO A 296 -12.27 -4.16 25.28
CA PRO A 296 -12.61 -2.95 26.02
C PRO A 296 -11.73 -1.74 25.74
N LYS A 297 -10.44 -1.93 25.42
CA LYS A 297 -9.52 -0.82 25.13
C LYS A 297 -9.95 0.01 23.90
N TYR A 298 -10.53 -0.64 22.88
CA TYR A 298 -11.05 0.05 21.70
C TYR A 298 -12.36 0.77 22.02
N VAL A 299 -13.17 0.21 22.92
CA VAL A 299 -14.40 0.87 23.40
C VAL A 299 -14.05 2.15 24.16
N SER A 300 -13.05 2.10 25.05
CA SER A 300 -12.59 3.30 25.77
C SER A 300 -12.00 4.39 24.85
N PHE A 301 -11.61 4.04 23.62
CA PHE A 301 -11.13 5.00 22.63
C PHE A 301 -12.27 5.75 21.90
N LEU A 302 -13.50 5.23 21.92
CA LEU A 302 -14.65 5.81 21.19
C LEU A 302 -14.93 7.29 21.53
N PRO A 303 -14.89 7.74 22.81
CA PRO A 303 -15.12 9.14 23.14
C PRO A 303 -14.10 10.09 22.47
N TYR A 304 -12.82 9.69 22.43
CA TYR A 304 -11.79 10.45 21.72
C TYR A 304 -12.01 10.38 20.20
N LEU A 305 -12.26 9.18 19.66
CA LEU A 305 -12.51 8.97 18.23
C LEU A 305 -13.68 9.82 17.71
N LEU A 306 -14.73 10.02 18.50
CA LEU A 306 -15.92 10.79 18.13
C LEU A 306 -15.89 12.24 18.61
N SER A 307 -14.79 12.70 19.21
CA SER A 307 -14.64 14.06 19.69
C SER A 307 -14.74 15.08 18.54
N LYS A 308 -15.25 16.28 18.85
CA LYS A 308 -15.39 17.35 17.85
C LYS A 308 -14.03 17.81 17.31
N ASP A 309 -13.01 17.88 18.18
CA ASP A 309 -11.68 18.36 17.82
C ASP A 309 -10.98 17.43 16.81
N LEU A 310 -11.07 16.11 17.02
CA LEU A 310 -10.49 15.14 16.10
C LEU A 310 -11.11 15.27 14.69
N TRP A 311 -12.43 15.41 14.61
CA TRP A 311 -13.19 15.51 13.37
C TRP A 311 -13.17 16.90 12.73
N ALA A 312 -12.74 17.94 13.46
CA ALA A 312 -12.56 19.28 12.92
C ALA A 312 -11.42 19.32 11.88
N ARG A 313 -10.39 18.49 12.05
CA ARG A 313 -9.24 18.38 11.14
C ARG A 313 -9.58 17.48 9.95
N SER A 314 -9.63 18.05 8.74
CA SER A 314 -10.01 17.32 7.53
C SER A 314 -9.08 16.14 7.19
N ALA A 315 -7.79 16.23 7.56
CA ALA A 315 -6.80 15.17 7.37
C ALA A 315 -7.13 13.89 8.17
N ASN A 316 -7.80 14.02 9.32
CA ASN A 316 -8.16 12.88 10.17
C ASN A 316 -9.38 12.13 9.66
N ILE A 317 -10.29 12.81 8.95
CA ILE A 317 -11.61 12.30 8.58
C ILE A 317 -11.55 10.93 7.88
N PRO A 318 -10.70 10.70 6.85
CA PRO A 318 -10.69 9.42 6.15
C PRO A 318 -10.33 8.26 7.09
N ALA A 319 -9.34 8.47 7.96
CA ALA A 319 -8.86 7.45 8.88
C ALA A 319 -9.86 7.21 10.02
N ALA A 320 -10.34 8.29 10.67
CA ALA A 320 -11.34 8.21 11.74
C ALA A 320 -12.63 7.52 11.25
N LEU A 321 -13.07 7.86 10.04
CA LEU A 321 -14.26 7.25 9.42
C LEU A 321 -14.06 5.74 9.23
N SER A 322 -12.91 5.30 8.73
CA SER A 322 -12.64 3.86 8.55
C SER A 322 -12.70 3.07 9.87
N VAL A 323 -12.27 3.68 11.00
CA VAL A 323 -12.41 3.06 12.33
C VAL A 323 -13.89 2.99 12.74
N VAL A 324 -14.63 4.09 12.59
CA VAL A 324 -16.08 4.13 12.91
C VAL A 324 -16.88 3.13 12.07
N GLU A 325 -16.59 3.01 10.77
CA GLU A 325 -17.23 2.02 9.90
C GLU A 325 -16.99 0.59 10.38
N THR A 326 -15.79 0.30 10.88
CA THR A 326 -15.45 -1.02 11.42
C THR A 326 -16.28 -1.34 12.66
N PHE A 327 -16.43 -0.36 13.57
CA PHE A 327 -17.34 -0.50 14.71
C PHE A 327 -18.79 -0.69 14.27
N LEU A 328 -19.33 0.19 13.42
CA LEU A 328 -20.72 0.12 12.97
C LEU A 328 -21.04 -1.19 12.23
N LYS A 329 -20.06 -1.77 11.52
CA LYS A 329 -20.25 -3.03 10.82
C LYS A 329 -20.23 -4.25 11.75
N ARG A 330 -19.50 -4.20 12.86
CA ARG A 330 -19.19 -5.39 13.69
C ARG A 330 -19.81 -5.38 15.08
N CYS A 331 -19.94 -4.21 15.69
CA CYS A 331 -20.51 -3.99 17.02
C CYS A 331 -21.28 -2.65 17.05
N PRO A 332 -22.30 -2.47 16.19
CA PRO A 332 -23.04 -1.22 16.09
C PRO A 332 -23.72 -0.80 17.40
N GLU A 333 -24.14 -1.75 18.23
CA GLU A 333 -24.77 -1.50 19.51
C GLU A 333 -23.86 -0.72 20.47
N VAL A 334 -22.54 -0.96 20.43
CA VAL A 334 -21.56 -0.26 21.27
C VAL A 334 -21.51 1.22 20.91
N VAL A 335 -21.57 1.55 19.62
CA VAL A 335 -21.49 2.94 19.16
C VAL A 335 -22.85 3.63 19.19
N MET A 336 -23.89 2.99 18.66
CA MET A 336 -25.18 3.64 18.40
C MET A 336 -26.02 3.86 19.67
N ARG A 337 -25.80 3.06 20.72
CA ARG A 337 -26.51 3.21 22.01
C ARG A 337 -26.04 4.44 22.79
N GLU A 338 -24.74 4.68 22.86
CA GLU A 338 -24.17 5.76 23.69
C GLU A 338 -23.77 7.00 22.88
N HIS A 339 -23.43 6.81 21.59
CA HIS A 339 -22.89 7.87 20.74
C HIS A 339 -23.68 8.11 19.45
N GLY A 340 -24.88 7.54 19.32
CA GLY A 340 -25.72 7.66 18.12
C GLY A 340 -25.94 9.12 17.68
N ALA A 341 -26.27 10.01 18.62
CA ALA A 341 -26.44 11.43 18.34
C ALA A 341 -25.18 12.13 17.80
N LEU A 342 -24.00 11.78 18.32
CA LEU A 342 -22.72 12.34 17.85
C LEU A 342 -22.37 11.83 16.46
N VAL A 343 -22.58 10.55 16.18
CA VAL A 343 -22.39 9.96 14.84
C VAL A 343 -23.27 10.65 13.82
N MET A 344 -24.55 10.88 14.15
CA MET A 344 -25.48 11.62 13.30
C MET A 344 -25.06 13.09 13.09
N GLN A 345 -24.55 13.75 14.13
CA GLN A 345 -24.01 15.12 14.01
C GLN A 345 -22.81 15.18 13.06
N HIS A 346 -21.88 14.22 13.16
CA HIS A 346 -20.74 14.13 12.24
C HIS A 346 -21.21 13.90 10.81
N PHE A 347 -22.17 12.99 10.59
CA PHE A 347 -22.80 12.80 9.29
C PHE A 347 -23.35 14.12 8.71
N SER A 348 -24.20 14.83 9.45
CA SER A 348 -24.85 16.06 8.98
C SER A 348 -23.82 17.13 8.61
N ARG A 349 -22.73 17.24 9.38
CA ARG A 349 -21.62 18.16 9.08
C ARG A 349 -20.89 17.77 7.79
N LEU A 350 -20.56 16.50 7.60
CA LEU A 350 -19.81 16.02 6.43
C LEU A 350 -20.63 16.20 5.14
N VAL A 351 -21.89 15.74 5.14
CA VAL A 351 -22.79 15.86 3.97
C VAL A 351 -23.11 17.32 3.67
N GLY A 352 -23.14 18.17 4.70
CA GLY A 352 -23.31 19.62 4.63
C GLY A 352 -22.13 20.37 4.00
N SER A 353 -20.97 19.73 3.82
CA SER A 353 -19.76 20.35 3.24
C SER A 353 -19.50 19.90 1.80
N LYS A 354 -19.17 20.83 0.89
CA LYS A 354 -18.86 20.50 -0.52
C LYS A 354 -17.54 19.74 -0.67
N SER A 355 -16.58 19.96 0.22
CA SER A 355 -15.28 19.28 0.20
C SER A 355 -15.34 17.89 0.84
N LEU A 356 -16.26 17.67 1.78
CA LEU A 356 -16.31 16.45 2.61
C LEU A 356 -17.52 15.55 2.34
N ASP A 357 -18.44 15.96 1.47
CA ASP A 357 -19.68 15.20 1.19
C ASP A 357 -19.46 13.72 0.83
N GLN A 358 -18.37 13.38 0.14
CA GLN A 358 -18.02 11.98 -0.15
C GLN A 358 -17.89 11.13 1.12
N TYR A 359 -17.28 11.69 2.17
CA TYR A 359 -17.14 11.04 3.48
C TYR A 359 -18.48 11.02 4.24
N GLY A 360 -19.32 12.04 4.02
CA GLY A 360 -20.70 12.06 4.52
C GLY A 360 -21.53 10.91 3.95
N PHE A 361 -21.43 10.65 2.65
CA PHE A 361 -22.09 9.51 2.01
C PHE A 361 -21.50 8.16 2.44
N GLN A 362 -20.18 8.07 2.60
CA GLN A 362 -19.54 6.88 3.15
C GLN A 362 -20.06 6.57 4.56
N LEU A 363 -20.09 7.56 5.47
CA LEU A 363 -20.66 7.40 6.80
C LEU A 363 -22.16 7.06 6.77
N ALA A 364 -22.94 7.69 5.90
CA ALA A 364 -24.36 7.39 5.74
C ALA A 364 -24.60 5.93 5.32
N ASN A 365 -23.78 5.39 4.41
CA ASN A 365 -23.86 3.98 4.01
C ASN A 365 -23.53 3.03 5.17
N ALA A 366 -22.64 3.43 6.09
CA ALA A 366 -22.33 2.64 7.28
C ALA A 366 -23.41 2.74 8.37
N ILE A 367 -24.08 3.89 8.49
CA ILE A 367 -25.20 4.10 9.42
C ILE A 367 -26.46 3.36 8.94
N LEU A 368 -26.76 3.38 7.64
CA LEU A 368 -28.04 2.93 7.09
C LEU A 368 -28.49 1.52 7.54
N PRO A 369 -27.61 0.48 7.58
CA PRO A 369 -28.01 -0.85 8.04
C PRO A 369 -28.35 -0.92 9.53
N VAL A 370 -27.89 0.04 10.33
CA VAL A 370 -27.99 0.07 11.80
C VAL A 370 -28.73 1.32 12.30
N VAL A 371 -29.40 2.04 11.41
CA VAL A 371 -30.03 3.34 11.68
C VAL A 371 -31.12 3.24 12.76
N GLU A 372 -31.84 2.12 12.81
CA GLU A 372 -32.88 1.84 13.81
C GLU A 372 -32.31 1.67 15.23
N MET A 373 -31.02 1.39 15.37
CA MET A 373 -30.33 1.25 16.67
C MET A 373 -29.89 2.59 17.26
N THR A 374 -30.00 3.69 16.49
CA THR A 374 -29.55 5.02 16.91
C THR A 374 -30.34 5.51 18.12
N GLN A 375 -29.64 5.77 19.23
CA GLN A 375 -30.23 6.38 20.43
C GLN A 375 -29.92 7.89 20.50
N GLY A 376 -30.77 8.62 21.22
CA GLY A 376 -30.60 10.07 21.43
C GLY A 376 -31.00 10.95 20.24
N VAL A 377 -31.61 10.37 19.21
CA VAL A 377 -32.05 11.08 17.99
C VAL A 377 -33.48 10.68 17.65
N ASN A 378 -34.36 11.66 17.53
CA ASN A 378 -35.72 11.43 17.03
C ASN A 378 -35.67 11.26 15.51
N ASP A 379 -36.16 10.12 15.02
CA ASP A 379 -36.21 9.77 13.58
C ASP A 379 -34.88 9.97 12.83
N PRO A 380 -33.86 9.14 13.12
CA PRO A 380 -32.54 9.23 12.50
C PRO A 380 -32.57 9.09 10.97
N MET A 381 -33.54 8.32 10.44
CA MET A 381 -33.69 8.15 8.99
C MET A 381 -34.11 9.45 8.31
N SER A 382 -35.05 10.20 8.91
CA SER A 382 -35.42 11.52 8.42
C SER A 382 -34.25 12.49 8.44
N ILE A 383 -33.38 12.44 9.45
CA ILE A 383 -32.18 13.29 9.48
C ILE A 383 -31.24 12.97 8.32
N LEU A 384 -30.99 11.69 8.02
CA LEU A 384 -30.18 11.28 6.87
C LEU A 384 -30.73 11.87 5.57
N LEU A 385 -32.01 11.63 5.30
CA LEU A 385 -32.65 12.02 4.05
C LEU A 385 -32.80 13.55 3.94
N ASN A 386 -33.29 14.22 4.97
CA ASN A 386 -33.50 15.67 4.95
C ASN A 386 -32.18 16.42 4.77
N SER A 387 -31.09 15.99 5.42
CA SER A 387 -29.77 16.60 5.23
C SER A 387 -29.31 16.51 3.77
N MET A 388 -29.57 15.38 3.11
CA MET A 388 -29.25 15.19 1.70
C MET A 388 -30.18 15.98 0.77
N PHE A 389 -31.49 15.98 1.02
CA PHE A 389 -32.46 16.73 0.20
C PHE A 389 -32.23 18.24 0.27
N GLN A 390 -31.93 18.78 1.44
CA GLN A 390 -31.54 20.18 1.61
C GLN A 390 -30.33 20.54 0.74
N ARG A 391 -29.32 19.66 0.70
CA ARG A 391 -28.16 19.82 -0.19
C ARG A 391 -28.54 19.74 -1.67
N VAL A 392 -29.41 18.82 -2.07
CA VAL A 392 -29.91 18.72 -3.45
C VAL A 392 -30.67 20.00 -3.86
N GLN A 393 -31.52 20.52 -2.97
CA GLN A 393 -32.37 21.67 -3.25
C GLN A 393 -31.57 22.97 -3.33
N PHE A 394 -30.69 23.23 -2.36
CA PHE A 394 -30.08 24.55 -2.18
C PHE A 394 -28.61 24.65 -2.62
N SER A 395 -27.86 23.54 -2.70
CA SER A 395 -26.41 23.60 -2.95
C SER A 395 -25.81 22.39 -3.66
N LYS A 396 -26.56 21.81 -4.60
CA LYS A 396 -26.14 20.61 -5.34
C LYS A 396 -24.85 20.83 -6.12
N THR A 397 -24.04 19.77 -6.21
CA THR A 397 -22.87 19.69 -7.09
C THR A 397 -22.96 18.39 -7.92
N PRO A 398 -22.31 18.29 -9.09
CA PRO A 398 -22.30 17.06 -9.87
C PRO A 398 -21.77 15.85 -9.07
N LYS A 399 -20.69 16.05 -8.29
CA LYS A 399 -20.15 15.04 -7.37
C LYS A 399 -21.20 14.60 -6.35
N PHE A 400 -21.86 15.56 -5.70
CA PHE A 400 -22.89 15.26 -4.69
C PHE A 400 -24.05 14.47 -5.30
N MET A 401 -24.57 14.90 -6.45
CA MET A 401 -25.68 14.21 -7.13
C MET A 401 -25.32 12.76 -7.50
N LYS A 402 -24.08 12.51 -7.95
CA LYS A 402 -23.61 11.14 -8.23
C LYS A 402 -23.68 10.26 -6.98
N HIS A 403 -23.14 10.72 -5.85
CA HIS A 403 -23.18 9.96 -4.60
C HIS A 403 -24.59 9.81 -4.05
N PHE A 404 -25.42 10.86 -4.15
CA PHE A 404 -26.82 10.83 -3.75
C PHE A 404 -27.62 9.76 -4.50
N VAL A 405 -27.49 9.71 -5.83
CA VAL A 405 -28.18 8.70 -6.65
C VAL A 405 -27.74 7.28 -6.26
N VAL A 406 -26.43 7.06 -6.09
CA VAL A 406 -25.89 5.75 -5.66
C VAL A 406 -26.42 5.35 -4.28
N PHE A 407 -26.51 6.28 -3.33
CA PHE A 407 -27.04 6.03 -1.99
C PHE A 407 -28.55 5.77 -1.98
N TYR A 408 -29.33 6.56 -2.73
CA TYR A 408 -30.79 6.57 -2.64
C TYR A 408 -31.45 5.43 -3.42
N LEU A 409 -30.89 5.01 -4.57
CA LEU A 409 -31.47 3.97 -5.43
C LEU A 409 -31.73 2.64 -4.69
N PRO A 410 -30.77 2.06 -3.93
CA PRO A 410 -31.02 0.83 -3.17
C PRO A 410 -32.18 0.94 -2.18
N ILE A 411 -32.32 2.10 -1.52
CA ILE A 411 -33.39 2.36 -0.54
C ILE A 411 -34.77 2.28 -1.23
N CYS A 412 -34.91 2.90 -2.41
CA CYS A 412 -36.14 2.83 -3.21
C CYS A 412 -36.47 1.43 -3.73
N CYS A 413 -35.45 0.64 -4.10
CA CYS A 413 -35.65 -0.72 -4.56
C CYS A 413 -36.08 -1.65 -3.41
N CYS A 414 -35.49 -1.51 -2.23
CA CYS A 414 -35.84 -2.30 -1.05
C CYS A 414 -37.24 -1.98 -0.50
N SER A 415 -37.67 -0.71 -0.54
CA SER A 415 -39.03 -0.34 -0.11
C SER A 415 -40.12 -0.91 -1.03
N ARG A 416 -39.85 -1.00 -2.35
CA ARG A 416 -40.74 -1.66 -3.31
C ARG A 416 -40.87 -3.18 -3.07
N SER A 417 -39.79 -3.87 -2.69
CA SER A 417 -39.83 -5.31 -2.40
C SER A 417 -40.61 -5.64 -1.11
N ARG A 418 -40.44 -4.83 -0.05
CA ARG A 418 -41.26 -4.96 1.18
C ARG A 418 -42.75 -4.68 0.93
N ASN A 419 -43.06 -3.72 0.06
CA ASN A 419 -44.46 -3.43 -0.33
C ASN A 419 -45.03 -4.50 -1.27
N ALA A 420 -44.25 -5.10 -2.17
CA ALA A 420 -44.69 -6.22 -3.00
C ALA A 420 -45.02 -7.49 -2.19
N CYS A 421 -44.29 -7.74 -1.08
CA CYS A 421 -44.62 -8.81 -0.13
C CYS A 421 -45.89 -8.51 0.70
N LYS A 422 -46.19 -7.23 1.00
CA LYS A 422 -47.44 -6.84 1.66
C LYS A 422 -48.65 -6.91 0.72
N VAL A 423 -48.52 -6.49 -0.53
CA VAL A 423 -49.62 -6.53 -1.52
C VAL A 423 -50.05 -7.98 -1.82
N ARG A 424 -49.13 -8.95 -1.84
CA ARG A 424 -49.50 -10.39 -1.97
C ARG A 424 -50.25 -10.97 -0.75
N ARG A 425 -50.13 -10.37 0.44
CA ARG A 425 -50.87 -10.81 1.64
C ARG A 425 -52.26 -10.17 1.75
N SER A 426 -52.50 -9.02 1.11
CA SER A 426 -53.82 -8.39 1.08
C SER A 426 -54.74 -8.93 -0.03
N ASP A 427 -54.20 -9.53 -1.09
CA ASP A 427 -54.99 -10.14 -2.18
C ASP A 427 -55.28 -11.65 -2.02
N SER A 428 -54.77 -12.29 -0.96
CA SER A 428 -55.00 -13.73 -0.68
C SER A 428 -56.06 -13.99 0.39
N GLY A 429 -57.04 -13.09 0.52
CA GLY A 429 -58.26 -13.26 1.34
C GLY A 429 -59.38 -14.04 0.64
N ARG A 430 -59.08 -14.96 -0.29
CA ARG A 430 -60.04 -15.93 -0.80
C ARG A 430 -59.42 -17.31 -0.88
N ASN A 431 -59.97 -18.20 -0.05
CA ASN A 431 -59.80 -19.64 -0.09
C ASN A 431 -59.76 -20.18 -1.53
N VAL A 432 -58.67 -20.85 -1.90
CA VAL A 432 -58.73 -22.15 -2.60
C VAL A 432 -57.48 -22.94 -2.20
N SER A 433 -57.69 -24.01 -1.42
CA SER A 433 -56.74 -25.11 -1.20
C SER A 433 -56.35 -25.75 -2.53
N TYR A 434 -55.09 -26.09 -2.79
CA TYR A 434 -54.73 -27.36 -3.43
C TYR A 434 -53.29 -27.78 -3.13
N ALA A 435 -53.18 -29.09 -2.98
CA ALA A 435 -52.11 -29.92 -2.46
C ALA A 435 -50.77 -29.90 -3.21
N LEU A 436 -49.74 -30.26 -2.45
CA LEU A 436 -48.47 -30.85 -2.87
C LEU A 436 -48.63 -31.94 -3.94
N ARG A 437 -47.74 -31.95 -4.95
CA ARG A 437 -47.20 -33.20 -5.50
C ARG A 437 -45.86 -33.02 -6.19
N GLU A 438 -44.94 -33.90 -5.82
CA GLU A 438 -43.66 -34.19 -6.45
C GLU A 438 -43.81 -34.67 -7.91
N GLY A 439 -42.74 -34.57 -8.70
CA GLY A 439 -42.59 -35.28 -9.97
C GLY A 439 -41.43 -34.76 -10.79
N GLY A 440 -40.35 -35.55 -10.88
CA GLY A 440 -39.14 -35.21 -11.63
C GLY A 440 -39.13 -35.59 -13.12
N ARG A 441 -37.97 -35.31 -13.72
CA ARG A 441 -37.43 -35.73 -15.03
C ARG A 441 -38.17 -35.25 -16.29
N THR A 442 -37.49 -34.42 -17.09
CA THR A 442 -36.52 -34.86 -18.12
C THR A 442 -35.47 -33.80 -18.33
#